data_AF-A0A1V2RH68-F1
#
_entry.id   AF-A0A1V2RH68-F1
#
_cell.length_a   1.000
_cell.length_b   1.000
_cell.length_c   1.000
_cell.angle_alpha   90.00
_cell.angle_beta   90.00
_cell.angle_gamma   90.00
#
_symmetry.space_group_name_H-M   'P 1'
#
loop_
_entity.id
_entity.type
_entity.pdbx_description
1 polymer ?
#
loop_
_entity_poly.entity_id
_entity_poly.type
_entity_poly.pdbx_seq_one_letter_code
_entity_poly.pdbx_strand_id
1 'polypeptide(L)'
;MARRSALRAGVLSLAAISMALSAPASGQARESTDGGVGVQAIYEDDQCTMTTACMAIFYNSRGNDGVFDSPCFITNKNLYSHNGHTIQHGTTTFDVLYQFSHGRIWDDTGWSGANGHKCGGPATGSGYSLKNDAAGAVNADSRHHRIYYNTGYQGTSQTIEGSENLVPALKNDNASSRRL
;
A
#
# COMPACT_ATOMS: atom_id res chain seq x y z
N MET A 1 39.35 22.18 -65.20
CA MET A 1 39.46 21.13 -64.14
C MET A 1 39.07 21.78 -62.83
N ALA A 2 38.11 21.37 -62.00
CA ALA A 2 37.13 20.28 -62.01
C ALA A 2 35.88 20.78 -61.25
N ARG A 3 34.69 20.38 -61.71
CA ARG A 3 33.39 20.55 -61.02
C ARG A 3 33.15 19.38 -60.05
N ARG A 4 32.69 19.64 -58.82
CA ARG A 4 31.79 18.80 -57.96
C ARG A 4 31.17 19.76 -56.91
N SER A 5 29.89 20.10 -56.88
CA SER A 5 28.63 19.35 -56.67
C SER A 5 28.46 18.68 -55.30
N ALA A 6 27.51 19.25 -54.54
CA ALA A 6 26.54 18.67 -53.60
C ALA A 6 27.01 18.12 -52.24
N LEU A 7 26.44 18.65 -51.15
CA LEU A 7 25.38 17.95 -50.42
C LEU A 7 24.62 18.91 -49.47
N ARG A 8 23.28 18.85 -49.53
CA ARG A 8 22.35 19.43 -48.56
C ARG A 8 22.39 18.62 -47.26
N ALA A 9 22.34 19.29 -46.11
CA ALA A 9 21.86 18.70 -44.88
C ALA A 9 20.91 19.70 -44.23
N GLY A 10 19.60 19.48 -44.42
CA GLY A 10 18.57 20.13 -43.62
C GLY A 10 18.56 19.50 -42.25
N VAL A 11 18.68 20.31 -41.20
CA VAL A 11 18.40 19.85 -39.84
C VAL A 11 16.92 20.14 -39.57
N LEU A 12 16.19 19.04 -39.47
CA LEU A 12 14.78 18.96 -39.17
C LEU A 12 14.53 19.48 -37.75
N SER A 13 13.58 20.39 -37.63
CA SER A 13 13.03 20.89 -36.36
C SER A 13 12.30 19.75 -35.64
N LEU A 14 12.73 19.38 -34.44
CA LEU A 14 11.91 18.63 -33.49
C LEU A 14 11.49 19.58 -32.36
N ALA A 15 10.26 20.07 -32.46
CA ALA A 15 9.56 20.64 -31.33
C ALA A 15 9.30 19.52 -30.32
N ALA A 16 9.86 19.64 -29.12
CA ALA A 16 9.52 18.76 -28.01
C ALA A 16 8.07 19.06 -27.60
N ILE A 17 7.16 18.13 -27.94
CA ILE A 17 5.81 18.12 -27.39
C ILE A 17 5.95 17.63 -25.94
N SER A 18 5.91 18.57 -25.00
CA SER A 18 5.73 18.25 -23.58
C SER A 18 4.33 17.64 -23.39
N MET A 19 4.25 16.32 -23.40
CA MET A 19 3.08 15.61 -22.88
C MET A 19 3.11 15.72 -21.36
N ALA A 20 2.29 16.64 -20.83
CA ALA A 20 1.94 16.66 -19.42
C ALA A 20 1.20 15.36 -19.10
N LEU A 21 1.89 14.43 -18.43
CA LEU A 21 1.25 13.29 -17.81
C LEU A 21 0.44 13.81 -16.63
N SER A 22 -0.88 13.92 -16.80
CA SER A 22 -1.81 14.14 -15.71
C SER A 22 -1.76 12.93 -14.78
N ALA A 23 -1.09 13.06 -13.65
CA ALA A 23 -1.23 12.10 -12.55
C ALA A 23 -2.70 12.08 -12.09
N PRO A 24 -3.30 10.90 -11.83
CA PRO A 24 -4.56 10.87 -11.12
C PRO A 24 -4.31 11.39 -9.71
N ALA A 25 -4.95 12.51 -9.37
CA ALA A 25 -5.10 12.93 -8.00
C ALA A 25 -6.06 11.94 -7.31
N SER A 26 -5.52 11.03 -6.51
CA SER A 26 -6.30 10.17 -5.60
C SER A 26 -5.78 10.36 -4.19
N GLY A 27 -6.68 10.76 -3.29
CA GLY A 27 -6.36 10.98 -1.88
C GLY A 27 -6.87 12.30 -1.30
N GLN A 28 -8.02 12.83 -1.74
CA GLN A 28 -8.74 13.78 -0.90
C GLN A 28 -9.49 13.00 0.18
N ALA A 29 -8.95 13.00 1.39
CA ALA A 29 -9.73 12.73 2.59
C ALA A 29 -10.87 13.76 2.64
N ARG A 30 -12.09 13.33 2.31
CA ARG A 30 -13.29 14.13 2.58
C ARG A 30 -13.67 13.88 4.03
N GLU A 31 -13.36 14.85 4.88
CA GLU A 31 -14.00 15.00 6.18
C GLU A 31 -15.47 15.36 5.94
N SER A 32 -16.35 14.38 6.12
CA SER A 32 -17.80 14.57 6.01
C SER A 32 -18.34 15.08 7.33
N THR A 33 -18.48 16.39 7.46
CA THR A 33 -19.35 17.02 8.47
C THR A 33 -20.74 17.17 7.85
N ASP A 34 -21.58 16.14 7.98
CA ASP A 34 -23.03 16.30 7.77
C ASP A 34 -23.85 15.39 8.71
N GLY A 35 -24.83 16.01 9.36
CA GLY A 35 -25.62 15.48 10.46
C GLY A 35 -26.79 14.60 10.03
N GLY A 36 -26.51 13.49 9.36
CA GLY A 36 -27.47 12.42 9.10
C GLY A 36 -27.02 11.14 9.80
N VAL A 37 -27.84 10.59 10.71
CA VAL A 37 -27.63 9.33 11.50
C VAL A 37 -26.29 8.68 11.18
N GLY A 38 -25.24 9.26 11.75
CA GLY A 38 -23.89 9.13 11.22
C GLY A 38 -23.38 7.71 11.42
N VAL A 39 -23.04 7.05 10.32
CA VAL A 39 -22.25 5.82 10.39
C VAL A 39 -20.96 6.19 11.12
N GLN A 40 -20.80 5.66 12.32
CA GLN A 40 -19.61 5.92 13.12
C GLN A 40 -18.46 5.12 12.53
N ALA A 41 -17.40 5.83 12.12
CA ALA A 41 -16.19 5.20 11.61
C ALA A 41 -15.27 4.80 12.77
N ILE A 42 -14.87 3.53 12.80
CA ILE A 42 -13.84 2.99 13.67
C ILE A 42 -12.60 2.80 12.79
N TYR A 43 -11.44 3.26 13.22
CA TYR A 43 -10.20 3.08 12.48
C TYR A 43 -9.38 1.95 13.08
N GLU A 44 -8.90 1.06 12.24
CA GLU A 44 -8.16 -0.14 12.64
C GLU A 44 -6.89 -0.29 11.80
N ASP A 45 -5.79 -0.59 12.46
CA ASP A 45 -4.44 -0.66 11.87
C ASP A 45 -3.73 -1.98 12.16
N ASP A 46 -4.34 -2.84 12.98
CA ASP A 46 -3.78 -4.10 13.40
C ASP A 46 -4.88 -5.15 13.57
N GLN A 47 -4.67 -6.30 12.92
CA GLN A 47 -5.48 -7.50 13.01
C GLN A 47 -4.69 -8.72 13.48
N CYS A 48 -3.45 -8.52 13.92
CA CYS A 48 -2.55 -9.50 14.48
C CYS A 48 -3.00 -9.94 15.87
N THR A 49 -2.95 -11.24 16.14
CA THR A 49 -3.08 -11.76 17.50
C THR A 49 -1.69 -12.05 18.06
N MET A 50 -1.39 -11.62 19.30
CA MET A 50 -0.06 -11.75 19.93
C MET A 50 0.48 -13.20 20.01
N THR A 51 -0.36 -14.21 19.81
CA THR A 51 0.02 -15.63 19.84
C THR A 51 0.57 -16.16 18.52
N THR A 52 0.59 -15.36 17.45
CA THR A 52 0.99 -15.81 16.10
C THR A 52 1.79 -14.74 15.38
N ALA A 53 2.73 -15.16 14.54
CA ALA A 53 3.43 -14.26 13.64
C ALA A 53 2.51 -13.69 12.54
N CYS A 54 2.84 -12.50 12.04
CA CYS A 54 1.93 -11.68 11.21
C CYS A 54 2.61 -11.13 9.96
N MET A 55 1.81 -10.77 8.96
CA MET A 55 2.25 -9.99 7.82
C MET A 55 2.13 -8.49 8.13
N ALA A 56 3.17 -7.74 7.77
CA ALA A 56 3.20 -6.30 7.67
C ALA A 56 2.89 -5.87 6.23
N ILE A 57 2.00 -4.91 6.04
CA ILE A 57 1.79 -4.22 4.76
C ILE A 57 2.24 -2.78 4.96
N PHE A 58 3.18 -2.29 4.13
CA PHE A 58 3.81 -0.99 4.28
C PHE A 58 3.30 0.02 3.26
N TYR A 59 3.13 1.26 3.71
CA TYR A 59 2.80 2.39 2.86
C TYR A 59 3.91 2.72 1.87
N ASN A 60 5.19 2.70 2.30
CA ASN A 60 6.32 2.94 1.42
C ASN A 60 7.01 1.64 0.99
N SER A 61 7.70 1.73 -0.16
CA SER A 61 8.61 0.67 -0.58
C SER A 61 9.84 0.59 0.32
N ARG A 62 10.47 -0.58 0.29
CA ARG A 62 11.73 -0.88 0.95
C ARG A 62 12.81 0.12 0.55
N GLY A 63 13.54 0.62 1.54
CA GLY A 63 14.68 1.50 1.34
C GLY A 63 15.85 0.80 0.65
N ASN A 64 16.86 1.57 0.27
CA ASN A 64 18.08 1.07 -0.36
C ASN A 64 18.92 0.20 0.60
N ASP A 65 18.72 0.37 1.90
CA ASP A 65 19.27 -0.46 2.97
C ASP A 65 18.62 -1.85 3.06
N GLY A 66 17.60 -2.11 2.23
CA GLY A 66 16.86 -3.36 2.27
C GLY A 66 15.89 -3.42 3.45
N VAL A 67 15.53 -2.29 4.06
CA VAL A 67 14.65 -2.24 5.23
C VAL A 67 13.37 -1.46 4.94
N PHE A 68 12.24 -1.92 5.50
CA PHE A 68 11.02 -1.13 5.57
C PHE A 68 11.01 -0.29 6.84
N ASP A 69 10.90 1.02 6.67
CA ASP A 69 10.71 2.02 7.73
C ASP A 69 9.60 2.98 7.29
N SER A 70 8.35 2.58 7.51
CA SER A 70 7.18 3.40 7.18
C SER A 70 5.94 2.95 7.95
N PRO A 71 4.86 3.78 7.97
CA PRO A 71 3.58 3.36 8.49
C PRO A 71 3.14 2.04 7.86
N CYS A 72 2.57 1.17 8.69
CA CYS A 72 2.21 -0.18 8.30
C CYS A 72 0.80 -0.51 8.78
N PHE A 73 0.22 -1.54 8.15
CA PHE A 73 -0.95 -2.26 8.63
C PHE A 73 -0.54 -3.69 8.90
N ILE A 74 -1.00 -4.27 10.02
CA ILE A 74 -0.59 -5.62 10.42
C ILE A 74 -1.77 -6.59 10.34
N THR A 75 -1.52 -7.81 9.83
CA THR A 75 -2.52 -8.89 9.80
C THR A 75 -1.93 -10.27 9.95
N ASN A 76 -2.67 -11.15 10.61
CA ASN A 76 -2.64 -12.60 10.37
C ASN A 76 -3.99 -13.13 9.86
N LYS A 77 -4.84 -12.24 9.33
CA LYS A 77 -6.20 -12.57 8.88
C LYS A 77 -6.35 -12.41 7.37
N ASN A 78 -7.45 -12.95 6.87
CA ASN A 78 -7.92 -12.68 5.52
C ASN A 78 -8.63 -11.32 5.50
N LEU A 79 -8.16 -10.40 4.66
CA LEU A 79 -8.78 -9.10 4.46
C LEU A 79 -9.52 -9.11 3.11
N TYR A 80 -10.82 -9.42 3.15
CA TYR A 80 -11.64 -9.44 1.93
C TYR A 80 -11.60 -8.10 1.18
N SER A 81 -11.49 -7.00 1.93
CA SER A 81 -11.30 -5.64 1.42
C SER A 81 -10.27 -4.91 2.28
N HIS A 82 -9.33 -4.22 1.66
CA HIS A 82 -8.44 -3.26 2.32
C HIS A 82 -9.15 -1.95 2.69
N ASN A 83 -10.40 -1.74 2.23
CA ASN A 83 -11.18 -0.58 2.66
C ASN A 83 -11.66 -0.71 4.11
N GLY A 84 -11.70 -1.93 4.65
CA GLY A 84 -12.36 -2.21 5.91
C GLY A 84 -13.61 -3.10 5.77
N HIS A 85 -14.43 -3.11 6.80
CA HIS A 85 -15.66 -3.89 6.89
C HIS A 85 -16.71 -3.18 7.76
N THR A 86 -17.95 -3.61 7.70
CA THR A 86 -19.02 -3.06 8.55
C THR A 86 -19.33 -4.00 9.70
N ILE A 87 -19.51 -3.47 10.90
CA ILE A 87 -20.00 -4.22 12.06
C ILE A 87 -21.33 -3.65 12.53
N GLN A 88 -22.18 -4.49 13.12
CA GLN A 88 -23.44 -4.07 13.73
C GLN A 88 -23.40 -4.28 15.24
N HIS A 89 -23.83 -3.26 15.99
CA HIS A 89 -23.98 -3.33 17.43
C HIS A 89 -25.37 -2.78 17.81
N GLY A 90 -26.27 -3.68 18.18
CA GLY A 90 -27.69 -3.35 18.31
C GLY A 90 -28.30 -2.97 16.96
N THR A 91 -28.88 -1.79 16.86
CA THR A 91 -29.43 -1.23 15.62
C THR A 91 -28.47 -0.32 14.85
N THR A 92 -27.26 -0.11 15.38
CA THR A 92 -26.28 0.81 14.81
C THR A 92 -25.27 0.04 13.96
N THR A 93 -24.99 0.54 12.76
CA THR A 93 -23.92 0.06 11.89
C THR A 93 -22.70 0.97 12.01
N PHE A 94 -21.53 0.37 12.12
CA PHE A 94 -20.24 1.05 12.18
C PHE A 94 -19.40 0.60 11.00
N ASP A 95 -18.73 1.55 10.36
CA ASP A 95 -17.73 1.25 9.34
C ASP A 95 -16.37 1.15 10.03
N VAL A 96 -15.77 -0.03 9.99
CA VAL A 96 -14.40 -0.23 10.45
C VAL A 96 -13.49 -0.04 9.25
N LEU A 97 -12.71 1.04 9.22
CA LEU A 97 -11.81 1.41 8.13
C LEU A 97 -10.37 1.00 8.45
N TYR A 98 -9.73 0.30 7.51
CA TYR A 98 -8.34 -0.10 7.66
C TYR A 98 -7.39 1.02 7.24
N GLN A 99 -6.43 1.34 8.10
CA GLN A 99 -5.47 2.42 7.88
C GLN A 99 -4.05 2.04 8.26
N PHE A 100 -3.06 2.69 7.64
CA PHE A 100 -1.68 2.58 8.12
C PHE A 100 -1.48 3.36 9.42
N SER A 101 -0.60 2.84 10.28
CA SER A 101 -0.25 3.46 11.56
C SER A 101 1.24 3.27 11.83
N HIS A 102 1.75 3.98 12.85
CA HIS A 102 3.15 3.94 13.24
C HIS A 102 3.29 3.79 14.77
N GLY A 103 4.50 3.54 15.24
CA GLY A 103 4.79 3.46 16.67
C GLY A 103 4.42 2.12 17.31
N ARG A 104 3.89 1.18 16.52
CA ARG A 104 3.89 -0.23 16.88
C ARG A 104 5.31 -0.76 16.71
N ILE A 105 6.04 -0.81 17.82
CA ILE A 105 7.26 -1.61 17.92
C ILE A 105 6.76 -3.06 17.98
N TRP A 106 6.97 -3.83 16.91
CA TRP A 106 7.11 -5.27 17.07
C TRP A 106 8.31 -5.47 17.99
N ASP A 107 8.01 -5.75 19.25
CA ASP A 107 8.97 -5.62 20.33
C ASP A 107 10.22 -6.49 20.15
N ASP A 108 11.22 -6.09 20.92
CA ASP A 108 12.54 -6.65 21.14
C ASP A 108 12.54 -8.08 21.70
N THR A 109 11.39 -8.76 21.83
CA THR A 109 11.30 -10.12 22.39
C THR A 109 11.20 -11.26 21.39
N GLY A 110 11.11 -11.02 20.07
CA GLY A 110 11.22 -12.16 19.16
C GLY A 110 10.86 -12.00 17.69
N TRP A 111 10.37 -10.84 17.26
CA TRP A 111 10.32 -10.54 15.84
C TRP A 111 10.59 -9.06 15.59
N SER A 112 11.83 -8.64 15.85
CA SER A 112 12.42 -7.60 14.99
C SER A 112 12.11 -8.03 13.56
N GLY A 113 11.30 -7.26 12.83
CA GLY A 113 10.90 -7.62 11.46
C GLY A 113 12.15 -8.09 10.74
N ALA A 114 12.23 -9.37 10.41
CA ALA A 114 13.49 -10.05 10.12
C ALA A 114 14.41 -9.10 9.33
N ASN A 115 15.54 -8.69 9.93
CA ASN A 115 16.47 -7.67 9.40
C ASN A 115 16.10 -6.17 9.60
N GLY A 116 15.46 -5.80 10.71
CA GLY A 116 15.32 -4.39 11.13
C GLY A 116 14.10 -3.64 10.57
N HIS A 117 13.13 -4.34 9.97
CA HIS A 117 11.88 -3.73 9.51
C HIS A 117 11.04 -3.22 10.67
N LYS A 118 10.45 -2.04 10.53
CA LYS A 118 9.64 -1.42 11.58
C LYS A 118 8.48 -0.63 11.00
N CYS A 119 7.35 -0.67 11.72
CA CYS A 119 6.22 0.25 11.54
C CYS A 119 6.58 1.62 12.13
N GLY A 120 7.67 2.17 11.59
CA GLY A 120 8.31 3.39 12.02
C GLY A 120 7.93 4.57 11.14
N GLY A 121 8.31 5.76 11.59
CA GLY A 121 8.07 6.99 10.87
C GLY A 121 6.82 7.73 11.37
N PRO A 122 6.98 8.85 12.10
CA PRO A 122 5.98 9.90 12.08
C PRO A 122 6.05 10.58 10.70
N ALA A 123 4.94 10.63 9.97
CA ALA A 123 4.71 11.37 8.73
C ALA A 123 4.79 10.62 7.37
N THR A 124 3.85 11.04 6.51
CA THR A 124 3.40 10.52 5.20
C THR A 124 2.91 9.07 5.21
N GLY A 125 1.58 8.90 5.10
CA GLY A 125 0.91 7.59 4.99
C GLY A 125 0.18 7.15 6.26
N SER A 126 0.56 7.62 7.44
CA SER A 126 -0.18 7.31 8.67
C SER A 126 -1.59 7.91 8.64
N GLY A 127 -2.59 7.12 9.01
CA GLY A 127 -4.01 7.47 8.89
C GLY A 127 -4.57 7.38 7.48
N TYR A 128 -3.76 7.03 6.47
CA TYR A 128 -4.27 6.78 5.11
C TYR A 128 -4.87 5.39 5.03
N SER A 129 -5.82 5.22 4.11
CA SER A 129 -6.45 3.94 3.89
C SER A 129 -5.42 2.89 3.51
N LEU A 130 -5.62 1.64 3.93
CA LEU A 130 -4.81 0.54 3.43
C LEU A 130 -5.04 0.30 1.92
N LYS A 131 -6.24 0.59 1.43
CA LYS A 131 -6.62 0.33 0.03
C LYS A 131 -5.92 1.30 -0.90
N ASN A 132 -5.32 0.77 -1.96
CA ASN A 132 -4.64 1.51 -3.03
C ASN A 132 -3.42 2.34 -2.57
N ASP A 133 -2.91 2.12 -1.37
CA ASP A 133 -1.81 2.95 -0.84
C ASP A 133 -0.61 2.11 -0.36
N ALA A 134 -0.71 0.77 -0.41
CA ALA A 134 0.40 -0.11 -0.04
C ALA A 134 1.43 -0.26 -1.15
N ALA A 135 2.72 -0.29 -0.77
CA ALA A 135 3.85 -0.36 -1.68
C ALA A 135 4.83 -1.52 -1.41
N GLY A 136 4.69 -2.21 -0.28
CA GLY A 136 5.49 -3.39 0.04
C GLY A 136 4.90 -4.18 1.20
N ALA A 137 5.49 -5.33 1.48
CA ALA A 137 5.06 -6.17 2.58
C ALA A 137 6.23 -6.99 3.15
N VAL A 138 6.07 -7.38 4.41
CA VAL A 138 6.94 -8.34 5.10
C VAL A 138 6.07 -9.42 5.67
N ASN A 139 6.31 -10.67 5.28
CA ASN A 139 5.60 -11.81 5.83
C ASN A 139 6.44 -12.50 6.92
N ALA A 140 6.04 -12.33 8.18
CA ALA A 140 6.58 -13.10 9.31
C ALA A 140 5.77 -14.35 9.64
N ASP A 141 4.58 -14.47 9.06
CA ASP A 141 3.66 -15.55 9.35
C ASP A 141 4.21 -16.89 8.84
N SER A 142 3.88 -17.98 9.52
CA SER A 142 4.23 -19.33 9.06
C SER A 142 3.47 -19.74 7.80
N ARG A 143 2.45 -18.97 7.42
CA ARG A 143 1.66 -19.14 6.20
C ARG A 143 2.00 -18.09 5.16
N HIS A 144 1.88 -18.48 3.90
CA HIS A 144 1.99 -17.52 2.80
C HIS A 144 0.86 -16.52 2.87
N HIS A 145 1.17 -15.26 2.60
CA HIS A 145 0.17 -14.24 2.36
C HIS A 145 0.20 -13.84 0.90
N ARG A 146 -0.96 -13.47 0.34
CA ARG A 146 -1.08 -12.99 -1.03
C ARG A 146 -1.88 -11.70 -1.07
N ILE A 147 -1.35 -10.70 -1.77
CA ILE A 147 -1.98 -9.41 -2.00
C ILE A 147 -2.56 -9.38 -3.42
N TYR A 148 -3.75 -8.80 -3.57
CA TYR A 148 -4.51 -8.77 -4.81
C TYR A 148 -4.91 -7.35 -5.19
N TYR A 149 -5.01 -7.11 -6.50
CA TYR A 149 -5.44 -5.85 -7.09
C TYR A 149 -6.87 -5.48 -6.68
N ASN A 150 -7.81 -6.43 -6.78
CA ASN A 150 -9.22 -6.18 -6.49
C ASN A 150 -9.64 -6.72 -5.12
N THR A 151 -10.73 -6.15 -4.59
CA THR A 151 -11.49 -6.71 -3.46
C THR A 151 -11.94 -8.13 -3.78
N GLY A 152 -11.99 -8.99 -2.75
CA GLY A 152 -12.44 -10.37 -2.89
C GLY A 152 -11.43 -11.33 -3.51
N TYR A 153 -10.13 -11.02 -3.41
CA TYR A 153 -9.03 -11.88 -3.85
C TYR A 153 -8.99 -12.11 -5.37
N GLN A 154 -9.25 -11.05 -6.15
CA GLN A 154 -9.34 -11.12 -7.60
C GLN A 154 -8.27 -10.29 -8.31
N GLY A 155 -8.04 -10.61 -9.59
CA GLY A 155 -7.11 -9.90 -10.47
C GLY A 155 -5.65 -10.28 -10.26
N THR A 156 -4.75 -9.39 -10.70
CA THR A 156 -3.30 -9.54 -10.48
C THR A 156 -3.03 -9.77 -9.00
N SER A 157 -2.06 -10.64 -8.70
CA SER A 157 -1.72 -10.95 -7.31
C SER A 157 -0.23 -11.27 -7.16
N GLN A 158 0.26 -11.12 -5.94
CA GLN A 158 1.63 -11.45 -5.55
C GLN A 158 1.59 -12.18 -4.21
N THR A 159 2.17 -13.37 -4.16
CA THR A 159 2.47 -14.03 -2.89
C THR A 159 3.68 -13.33 -2.25
N ILE A 160 3.59 -13.02 -0.96
CA ILE A 160 4.65 -12.44 -0.16
C ILE A 160 5.29 -13.58 0.64
N GLU A 161 6.52 -13.94 0.27
CA GLU A 161 7.25 -15.06 0.89
C GLU A 161 8.22 -14.60 1.98
N GLY A 162 8.60 -13.31 1.95
CA GLY A 162 9.48 -12.69 2.94
C GLY A 162 9.27 -11.18 2.94
N SER A 163 10.34 -10.43 2.69
CA SER A 163 10.31 -8.97 2.62
C SER A 163 10.45 -8.49 1.17
N GLU A 164 9.40 -7.89 0.61
CA GLU A 164 9.32 -7.63 -0.83
C GLU A 164 8.55 -6.34 -1.14
N ASN A 165 9.01 -5.60 -2.15
CA ASN A 165 8.20 -4.55 -2.74
C ASN A 165 7.06 -5.16 -3.55
N LEU A 166 5.92 -4.48 -3.58
CA LEU A 166 4.85 -4.89 -4.48
C LEU A 166 5.27 -4.69 -5.93
N VAL A 167 4.90 -5.62 -6.80
CA VAL A 167 5.07 -5.49 -8.24
C VAL A 167 4.36 -4.23 -8.75
N PRO A 168 4.81 -3.63 -9.87
CA PRO A 168 4.25 -2.36 -10.36
C PRO A 168 2.73 -2.36 -10.51
N ALA A 169 2.14 -3.50 -10.85
CA ALA A 169 0.69 -3.64 -11.02
C ALA A 169 -0.11 -3.69 -9.71
N LEU A 170 0.53 -3.76 -8.54
CA LEU A 170 -0.12 -3.82 -7.22
C LEU A 170 0.26 -2.67 -6.29
N LYS A 171 1.43 -2.06 -6.54
CA LYS A 171 1.89 -0.91 -5.78
C LYS A 171 0.91 0.23 -5.97
N ASN A 172 0.34 0.70 -4.86
CA ASN A 172 -0.67 1.76 -4.81
C ASN A 172 -1.97 1.43 -5.57
N ASP A 173 -2.26 0.15 -5.80
CA ASP A 173 -3.48 -0.29 -6.50
C ASP A 173 -4.02 -1.62 -5.93
N ASN A 174 -3.66 -1.96 -4.69
CA ASN A 174 -4.09 -3.20 -4.04
C ASN A 174 -5.34 -3.00 -3.16
N ALA A 175 -6.22 -4.01 -3.14
CA ALA A 175 -7.51 -3.89 -2.46
C ALA A 175 -7.94 -5.09 -1.62
N SER A 176 -7.17 -6.19 -1.58
CA SER A 176 -7.41 -7.30 -0.64
C SER A 176 -6.16 -8.13 -0.39
N SER A 177 -6.16 -8.91 0.71
CA SER A 177 -5.09 -9.83 1.03
C SER A 177 -5.59 -11.09 1.73
N ARG A 178 -4.94 -12.22 1.46
CA ARG A 178 -5.35 -13.54 1.97
C ARG A 178 -4.18 -14.29 2.56
N ARG A 179 -4.37 -14.84 3.75
CA ARG A 179 -3.54 -15.84 4.38
C ARG A 179 -3.89 -17.22 3.80
N LEU A 180 -2.92 -17.85 3.13
CA LEU A 180 -3.09 -19.07 2.34
C LEU A 180 -2.87 -20.34 3.14
#